data_AF-A0A9N8PVI9-F1
#
_entry.id   AF-A0A9N8PVI9-F1
#
_cell.length_a   1.000
_cell.length_b   1.000
_cell.length_c   1.000
_cell.angle_alpha   90.00
_cell.angle_beta   90.00
_cell.angle_gamma   90.00
#
_symmetry.space_group_name_H-M   'P 1'
#
loop_
_entity.id
_entity.type
_entity.pdbx_description
1 polymer ?
#
loop_
_entity_poly.entity_id
_entity_poly.type
_entity_poly.pdbx_seq_one_letter_code
_entity_poly.pdbx_strand_id
1 'polypeptide(L)'
;MSTPRSREDIQVLTALGITLIVTLTEEEPLPAEWFEDTPCRNLFLPVRNYQAPTNEQVDTFIRSLDDLPIEEAALVHCGGGKGRAGTFAACYLMARGFDLAPVRDHDSQEYVHMYSGDAMKLLRHMRPGSIETTAQETFIRDYCQYLISGRKKVAISETPLPELQTPLELDGKLPKSPSLIVCCGIPGSGKSTFALKLATLGYTIISQDELGSKPACLNALSNALENKQRVILDRCNPYVEDREQWLAHAFHPDDALCVHFDVEPEVCVRRADARTNHPTIAAGRAKRIVHSFVKTFVSPTRKEKFACIIRVSSNNAASDLLSRLGVPRADFIQAEVVAQPIDAAQETNHVSASDIPQKPFIHKFPRTRHLLNIGSASRDDLILSSSDAQAFLHPSDPFTTIVVEEKVDGANLGISIDSSGAFKVQNRSHYVNSKSHSQFKKLDKWLDDHYEALNTVLDTANSQPGRWILYGEWLFAKHSIHYTNLPDMFLAFDLFDSDTDTFLSRDALSEKIRGTNIRQVNRLEIESLDEQSLLDLVRTHQSSYYEGVIEGVYLRRQKDGKTIDRAKIVRSDFIAGDEHWNRRGVVPNNVMVYW
;
A
#
# COMPACT_ATOMS: atom_id res chain seq x y z
N MET A 1 10.12 31.19 -12.92
CA MET A 1 8.91 31.29 -13.78
C MET A 1 9.21 30.55 -15.06
N SER A 2 8.24 29.84 -15.65
CA SER A 2 8.46 29.00 -16.85
C SER A 2 8.15 29.71 -18.17
N THR A 3 7.59 30.92 -18.10
CA THR A 3 7.12 31.71 -19.25
C THR A 3 8.29 32.41 -19.94
N PRO A 4 8.45 32.29 -21.28
CA PRO A 4 9.30 33.17 -22.06
C PRO A 4 8.95 34.64 -21.82
N ARG A 5 9.95 35.53 -21.79
CA ARG A 5 9.79 36.95 -21.43
C ARG A 5 10.07 37.90 -22.57
N SER A 6 10.68 37.41 -23.65
CA SER A 6 11.13 38.22 -24.77
C SER A 6 11.21 37.41 -26.07
N ARG A 7 11.37 38.11 -27.21
CA ARG A 7 11.62 37.46 -28.51
C ARG A 7 12.96 36.73 -28.52
N GLU A 8 13.95 37.26 -27.81
CA GLU A 8 15.27 36.65 -27.65
C GLU A 8 15.18 35.28 -26.97
N ASP A 9 14.29 35.11 -25.98
CA ASP A 9 14.05 33.81 -25.34
C ASP A 9 13.53 32.78 -26.36
N ILE A 10 12.65 33.18 -27.27
CA ILE A 10 12.12 32.29 -28.32
C ILE A 10 13.24 31.85 -29.25
N GLN A 11 14.13 32.77 -29.64
CA GLN A 11 15.28 32.45 -30.49
C GLN A 11 16.26 31.48 -29.80
N VAL A 12 16.53 31.67 -28.50
CA VAL A 12 17.38 30.77 -27.71
C VAL A 12 16.75 29.38 -27.58
N LEU A 13 15.45 29.30 -27.27
CA LEU A 13 14.73 28.03 -27.18
C LEU A 13 14.76 27.28 -28.52
N THR A 14 14.56 28.01 -29.61
CA THR A 14 14.66 27.47 -30.97
C THR A 14 16.04 26.88 -31.25
N ALA A 15 17.11 27.59 -30.87
CA ALA A 15 18.49 27.11 -31.02
C ALA A 15 18.79 25.86 -30.17
N LEU A 16 18.01 25.60 -29.11
CA LEU A 16 18.08 24.40 -28.28
C LEU A 16 17.21 23.24 -28.81
N GLY A 17 16.63 23.38 -30.01
CA GLY A 17 15.77 22.36 -30.61
C GLY A 17 14.31 22.41 -30.15
N ILE A 18 13.90 23.46 -29.43
CA ILE A 18 12.50 23.64 -29.02
C ILE A 18 11.75 24.40 -30.11
N THR A 19 10.99 23.66 -30.92
CA THR A 19 10.26 24.20 -32.08
C THR A 19 8.77 24.35 -31.83
N LEU A 20 8.25 23.88 -30.69
CA LEU A 20 6.86 24.08 -30.27
C LEU A 20 6.80 24.65 -28.86
N ILE A 21 6.18 25.82 -28.71
CA ILE A 21 5.87 26.41 -27.40
C ILE A 21 4.37 26.34 -27.17
N VAL A 22 3.96 25.69 -26.09
CA VAL A 22 2.56 25.54 -25.69
C VAL A 22 2.26 26.53 -24.57
N THR A 23 1.49 27.56 -24.92
CA THR A 23 1.11 28.66 -24.02
C THR A 23 -0.21 28.35 -23.34
N LEU A 24 -0.19 28.12 -22.02
CA LEU A 24 -1.38 27.80 -21.23
C LEU A 24 -1.98 29.00 -20.47
N THR A 25 -1.30 30.14 -20.47
CA THR A 25 -1.69 31.34 -19.71
C THR A 25 -2.80 32.12 -20.41
N GLU A 26 -4.06 31.87 -20.06
CA GLU A 26 -5.21 32.66 -20.56
C GLU A 26 -5.04 34.15 -20.24
N GLU A 27 -4.46 34.47 -19.08
CA GLU A 27 -4.32 35.83 -18.58
C GLU A 27 -3.19 36.62 -19.26
N GLU A 28 -2.14 35.91 -19.69
CA GLU A 28 -0.90 36.49 -20.21
C GLU A 28 -0.43 35.66 -21.43
N PRO A 29 -1.08 35.79 -22.59
CA PRO A 29 -0.64 35.13 -23.82
C PRO A 29 0.67 35.74 -24.34
N LEU A 30 1.49 34.93 -25.00
CA LEU A 30 2.73 35.41 -25.63
C LEU A 30 2.42 36.21 -26.90
N PRO A 31 3.11 37.34 -27.16
CA PRO A 31 2.94 38.12 -28.39
C PRO A 31 3.24 37.31 -29.65
N ALA A 32 2.37 37.37 -30.65
CA ALA A 32 2.54 36.65 -31.91
C ALA A 32 3.82 37.06 -32.68
N GLU A 33 4.17 38.35 -32.60
CA GLU A 33 5.38 38.95 -33.18
C GLU A 33 6.69 38.31 -32.70
N TRP A 34 6.69 37.62 -31.54
CA TRP A 34 7.89 36.92 -31.06
C TRP A 34 8.21 35.66 -31.87
N PHE A 35 7.23 35.12 -32.58
CA PHE A 35 7.36 33.88 -33.36
C PHE A 35 7.53 34.16 -34.86
N GLU A 36 7.33 35.41 -35.30
CA GLU A 36 7.60 35.84 -36.66
C GLU A 36 9.08 35.62 -37.01
N ASP A 37 9.35 35.13 -38.23
CA ASP A 37 10.69 34.81 -38.74
C ASP A 37 11.47 33.77 -37.91
N THR A 38 10.78 32.96 -37.09
CA THR A 38 11.37 31.82 -36.38
C THR A 38 10.74 30.50 -36.84
N PRO A 39 11.48 29.38 -36.84
CA PRO A 39 10.89 28.06 -37.08
C PRO A 39 10.07 27.55 -35.87
N CYS A 40 9.99 28.31 -34.77
CA CYS A 40 9.26 27.93 -33.58
C CYS A 40 7.78 28.33 -33.68
N ARG A 41 6.88 27.40 -33.34
CA ARG A 41 5.42 27.59 -33.37
C ARG A 41 4.88 27.85 -31.98
N ASN A 42 3.91 28.75 -31.84
CA ASN A 42 3.13 28.90 -30.61
C ASN A 42 1.77 28.17 -30.72
N LEU A 43 1.51 27.22 -29.83
CA LEU A 43 0.20 26.61 -29.63
C LEU A 43 -0.44 27.21 -28.38
N PHE A 44 -1.44 28.08 -28.59
CA PHE A 44 -2.17 28.71 -27.50
C PHE A 44 -3.36 27.86 -27.06
N LEU A 45 -3.30 27.32 -25.83
CA LEU A 45 -4.36 26.54 -25.19
C LEU A 45 -4.75 27.22 -23.87
N PRO A 46 -5.60 28.25 -23.90
CA PRO A 46 -5.87 29.09 -22.74
C PRO A 46 -6.52 28.28 -21.60
N VAL A 47 -5.88 28.26 -20.43
CA VAL A 47 -6.44 27.68 -19.22
C VAL A 47 -6.35 28.71 -18.11
N ARG A 48 -7.46 29.04 -17.46
CA ARG A 48 -7.47 29.95 -16.30
C ARG A 48 -6.57 29.46 -15.18
N ASN A 49 -5.99 30.40 -14.45
CA ASN A 49 -5.15 30.11 -13.30
C ASN A 49 -5.90 29.25 -12.27
N TYR A 50 -5.21 28.27 -11.69
CA TYR A 50 -5.74 27.27 -10.75
C TYR A 50 -6.87 26.34 -11.27
N GLN A 51 -7.32 26.51 -12.51
CA GLN A 51 -8.32 25.66 -13.13
C GLN A 51 -7.69 24.45 -13.84
N ALA A 52 -8.56 23.49 -14.18
CA ALA A 52 -8.24 22.35 -15.03
C ALA A 52 -8.50 22.68 -16.52
N PRO A 53 -7.77 22.06 -17.46
CA PRO A 53 -8.04 22.18 -18.89
C PRO A 53 -9.29 21.37 -19.31
N THR A 54 -9.65 21.45 -20.59
CA THR A 54 -10.66 20.57 -21.20
C THR A 54 -10.02 19.36 -21.90
N ASN A 55 -10.80 18.29 -22.12
CA ASN A 55 -10.33 17.12 -22.87
C ASN A 55 -9.84 17.49 -24.28
N GLU A 56 -10.54 18.40 -24.95
CA GLU A 56 -10.20 18.87 -26.29
C GLU A 56 -8.85 19.59 -26.31
N GLN A 57 -8.58 20.42 -25.30
CA GLN A 57 -7.29 21.09 -25.16
C GLN A 57 -6.14 20.09 -24.98
N VAL A 58 -6.34 19.09 -24.12
CA VAL A 58 -5.32 18.05 -23.86
C VAL A 58 -5.13 17.13 -25.07
N ASP A 59 -6.21 16.73 -25.74
CA ASP A 59 -6.13 15.93 -26.98
C ASP A 59 -5.42 16.71 -28.11
N THR A 60 -5.58 18.04 -28.14
CA THR A 60 -4.89 18.90 -29.12
C THR A 60 -3.42 19.05 -28.78
N PHE A 61 -3.09 19.19 -27.50
CA PHE A 61 -1.72 19.18 -27.01
C PHE A 61 -1.00 17.88 -27.37
N ILE A 62 -1.56 16.71 -27.03
CA ILE A 62 -0.92 15.41 -27.28
C ILE A 62 -0.68 15.20 -28.78
N ARG A 63 -1.69 15.47 -29.63
CA ARG A 63 -1.53 15.37 -31.09
C ARG A 63 -0.42 16.30 -31.61
N SER A 64 -0.34 17.52 -31.09
CA SER A 64 0.69 18.47 -31.50
C SER A 64 2.11 18.04 -31.10
N LEU A 65 2.26 17.22 -30.05
CA LEU A 65 3.53 16.62 -29.66
C LEU A 65 3.83 15.35 -30.49
N ASP A 66 2.80 14.55 -30.81
CA ASP A 66 2.96 13.37 -31.66
C ASP A 66 3.41 13.74 -33.09
N ASP A 67 3.04 14.95 -33.55
CA ASP A 67 3.43 15.48 -34.87
C ASP A 67 4.86 16.07 -34.89
N LEU A 68 5.57 16.11 -33.75
CA LEU A 68 6.93 16.65 -33.70
C LEU A 68 7.97 15.65 -34.24
N PRO A 69 8.96 16.11 -35.02
CA PRO A 69 10.13 15.31 -35.37
C PRO A 69 10.88 14.83 -34.11
N ILE A 70 11.49 13.64 -34.18
CA ILE A 70 12.24 13.02 -33.06
C ILE A 70 13.35 13.93 -32.51
N GLU A 71 13.96 14.75 -33.38
CA GLU A 71 15.06 15.67 -33.02
C GLU A 71 14.56 17.01 -32.45
N GLU A 72 13.25 17.21 -32.39
CA GLU A 72 12.62 18.44 -31.93
C GLU A 72 11.89 18.24 -30.59
N ALA A 73 11.78 19.31 -29.81
CA ALA A 73 11.14 19.28 -28.50
C ALA A 73 10.04 20.34 -28.35
N ALA A 74 9.10 20.08 -27.44
CA ALA A 74 8.09 21.04 -27.03
C ALA A 74 8.39 21.63 -25.64
N LEU A 75 8.17 22.94 -25.48
CA LEU A 75 8.08 23.59 -24.18
C LEU A 75 6.61 23.82 -23.83
N VAL A 76 6.11 23.17 -22.77
CA VAL A 76 4.81 23.51 -22.18
C VAL A 76 4.99 24.39 -20.95
N HIS A 77 4.34 25.55 -20.95
CA HIS A 77 4.47 26.51 -19.85
C HIS A 77 3.13 27.02 -19.32
N CYS A 78 3.15 27.44 -18.06
CA CYS A 78 2.16 28.37 -17.52
C CYS A 78 2.92 29.53 -16.85
N GLY A 79 2.40 30.14 -15.78
CA GLY A 79 3.16 31.15 -15.01
C GLY A 79 4.33 30.53 -14.22
N GLY A 80 4.01 29.68 -13.24
CA GLY A 80 4.99 28.95 -12.42
C GLY A 80 5.51 27.66 -13.02
N GLY A 81 4.87 27.15 -14.08
CA GLY A 81 5.20 25.89 -14.72
C GLY A 81 4.89 24.68 -13.86
N LYS A 82 3.91 24.74 -12.95
CA LYS A 82 3.62 23.66 -11.97
C LYS A 82 2.21 23.10 -12.06
N GLY A 83 1.17 23.92 -11.90
CA GLY A 83 -0.24 23.50 -11.94
C GLY A 83 -0.68 23.09 -13.34
N ARG A 84 -1.14 24.06 -14.14
CA ARG A 84 -1.62 23.84 -15.52
C ARG A 84 -0.65 23.01 -16.36
N ALA A 85 0.62 23.43 -16.44
CA ALA A 85 1.65 22.70 -17.18
C ALA A 85 1.88 21.28 -16.66
N GLY A 86 1.76 21.07 -15.34
CA GLY A 86 1.83 19.73 -14.74
C GLY A 86 0.61 18.87 -15.09
N THR A 87 -0.58 19.45 -15.18
CA THR A 87 -1.79 18.76 -15.61
C THR A 87 -1.66 18.21 -17.03
N PHE A 88 -1.17 19.03 -17.98
CA PHE A 88 -0.91 18.58 -19.35
C PHE A 88 0.19 17.50 -19.41
N ALA A 89 1.29 17.68 -18.68
CA ALA A 89 2.37 16.70 -18.62
C ALA A 89 1.90 15.35 -18.05
N ALA A 90 1.08 15.35 -17.00
CA ALA A 90 0.50 14.13 -16.44
C ALA A 90 -0.41 13.42 -17.45
N CYS A 91 -1.23 14.16 -18.19
CA CYS A 91 -2.07 13.60 -19.25
C CYS A 91 -1.26 13.01 -20.41
N TYR A 92 -0.15 13.64 -20.80
CA TYR A 92 0.75 13.09 -21.81
C TYR A 92 1.41 11.79 -21.35
N LEU A 93 1.93 11.76 -20.12
CA LEU A 93 2.52 10.54 -19.54
C LEU A 93 1.52 9.37 -19.51
N MET A 94 0.26 9.63 -19.17
CA MET A 94 -0.79 8.60 -19.23
C MET A 94 -1.03 8.09 -20.67
N ALA A 95 -0.96 8.97 -21.66
CA ALA A 95 -1.27 8.65 -23.05
C ALA A 95 -0.10 8.05 -23.85
N ARG A 96 1.15 8.31 -23.46
CA ARG A 96 2.36 7.95 -24.24
C ARG A 96 3.48 7.29 -23.42
N GLY A 97 3.52 7.48 -22.11
CA GLY A 97 4.63 6.99 -21.28
C GLY A 97 5.97 7.65 -21.63
N PHE A 98 7.07 6.89 -21.50
CA PHE A 98 8.44 7.32 -21.83
C PHE A 98 9.05 6.56 -23.02
N ASP A 99 8.35 5.58 -23.60
CA ASP A 99 8.88 4.76 -24.68
C ASP A 99 8.76 5.49 -26.02
N LEU A 100 9.88 5.64 -26.74
CA LEU A 100 9.99 6.27 -28.06
C LEU A 100 9.67 5.32 -29.24
N ALA A 101 9.08 4.16 -29.00
CA ALA A 101 8.83 3.18 -30.06
C ALA A 101 7.60 3.57 -30.93
N PRO A 102 7.71 3.58 -32.27
CA PRO A 102 6.58 3.90 -33.13
C PRO A 102 5.61 2.71 -33.23
N VAL A 103 4.32 3.04 -33.19
CA VAL A 103 3.16 2.22 -33.60
C VAL A 103 2.99 0.90 -32.84
N ARG A 104 2.17 0.92 -31.79
CA ARG A 104 1.39 -0.26 -31.43
C ARG A 104 0.13 -0.29 -32.28
N ASP A 105 -0.11 -1.47 -32.83
CA ASP A 105 -1.20 -1.87 -33.70
C ASP A 105 -2.54 -1.25 -33.29
N HIS A 106 -3.32 -0.82 -34.28
CA HIS A 106 -4.62 -0.15 -34.10
C HIS A 106 -5.68 -1.06 -33.43
N ASP A 107 -5.34 -2.34 -33.22
CA ASP A 107 -6.09 -3.39 -32.52
C ASP A 107 -5.61 -3.69 -31.08
N SER A 108 -4.59 -3.00 -30.56
CA SER A 108 -4.15 -3.18 -29.17
C SER A 108 -5.07 -2.44 -28.18
N GLN A 109 -5.77 -3.19 -27.32
CA GLN A 109 -6.73 -2.69 -26.33
C GLN A 109 -6.11 -1.92 -25.13
N GLU A 110 -4.93 -1.33 -25.27
CA GLU A 110 -4.28 -0.53 -24.22
C GLU A 110 -4.44 0.96 -24.50
N TYR A 111 -5.50 1.56 -23.95
CA TYR A 111 -5.82 2.98 -24.15
C TYR A 111 -4.95 3.95 -23.31
N VAL A 112 -4.18 3.45 -22.34
CA VAL A 112 -3.30 4.23 -21.45
C VAL A 112 -2.01 3.47 -21.13
N HIS A 113 -0.87 4.17 -21.08
CA HIS A 113 0.46 3.62 -20.73
C HIS A 113 0.68 3.57 -19.21
N MET A 114 0.08 4.48 -18.46
CA MET A 114 0.08 4.48 -16.99
C MET A 114 -1.19 5.16 -16.48
N TYR A 115 -1.62 4.79 -15.28
CA TYR A 115 -2.84 5.33 -14.68
C TYR A 115 -2.59 6.66 -13.96
N SER A 116 -3.64 7.46 -13.80
CA SER A 116 -3.59 8.82 -13.22
C SER A 116 -2.83 8.91 -11.88
N GLY A 117 -3.02 7.95 -10.98
CA GLY A 117 -2.31 7.91 -9.69
C GLY A 117 -0.80 7.77 -9.83
N ASP A 118 -0.33 6.96 -10.77
CA ASP A 118 1.08 6.72 -11.00
C ASP A 118 1.71 7.89 -11.79
N ALA A 119 1.00 8.43 -12.78
CA ALA A 119 1.42 9.62 -13.51
C ALA A 119 1.62 10.84 -12.60
N MET A 120 0.69 11.08 -11.65
CA MET A 120 0.80 12.19 -10.70
C MET A 120 1.98 12.00 -9.73
N LYS A 121 2.19 10.79 -9.21
CA LYS A 121 3.31 10.49 -8.31
C LYS A 121 4.65 10.64 -9.01
N LEU A 122 4.77 10.07 -10.21
CA LEU A 122 5.96 10.14 -11.03
C LEU A 122 6.31 11.59 -11.38
N LEU A 123 5.31 12.37 -11.82
CA LEU A 123 5.52 13.77 -12.14
C LEU A 123 5.91 14.61 -10.92
N ARG A 124 5.32 14.34 -9.74
CA ARG A 124 5.68 15.02 -8.49
C ARG A 124 7.07 14.62 -7.99
N HIS A 125 7.51 13.40 -8.26
CA HIS A 125 8.86 12.94 -7.97
C HIS A 125 9.88 13.64 -8.89
N MET A 126 9.63 13.69 -10.21
CA MET A 126 10.52 14.34 -11.17
C MET A 126 10.52 15.86 -11.07
N ARG A 127 9.36 16.47 -10.80
CA ARG A 127 9.19 17.92 -10.70
C ARG A 127 8.33 18.30 -9.48
N PRO A 128 8.94 18.43 -8.29
CA PRO A 128 8.24 18.72 -7.04
C PRO A 128 7.33 19.95 -7.10
N GLY A 129 6.11 19.78 -6.58
CA GLY A 129 5.05 20.78 -6.60
C GLY A 129 4.23 20.84 -7.89
N SER A 130 4.40 19.90 -8.82
CA SER A 130 3.53 19.78 -9.99
C SER A 130 2.10 19.35 -9.60
N ILE A 131 1.11 19.93 -10.29
CA ILE A 131 -0.33 19.80 -10.03
C ILE A 131 -0.71 20.42 -8.67
N GLU A 132 -1.34 21.58 -8.73
CA GLU A 132 -1.48 22.50 -7.59
C GLU A 132 -2.88 22.47 -6.96
N THR A 133 -3.90 22.00 -7.68
CA THR A 133 -5.29 22.01 -7.18
C THR A 133 -5.96 20.65 -7.28
N THR A 134 -6.93 20.42 -6.38
CA THR A 134 -7.78 19.22 -6.42
C THR A 134 -8.56 19.12 -7.73
N ALA A 135 -8.99 20.25 -8.30
CA ALA A 135 -9.68 20.28 -9.60
C ALA A 135 -8.78 19.73 -10.73
N GLN A 136 -7.50 20.06 -10.73
CA GLN A 136 -6.53 19.51 -11.68
C GLN A 136 -6.31 18.01 -11.46
N GLU A 137 -6.22 17.55 -10.21
CA GLU A 137 -6.11 16.11 -9.94
C GLU A 137 -7.35 15.33 -10.39
N THR A 138 -8.56 15.86 -10.11
CA THR A 138 -9.82 15.27 -10.56
C THR A 138 -9.86 15.19 -12.08
N PHE A 139 -9.51 16.27 -12.77
CA PHE A 139 -9.43 16.26 -14.22
C PHE A 139 -8.47 15.20 -14.77
N ILE A 140 -7.28 15.00 -14.17
CA ILE A 140 -6.34 13.94 -14.60
C ILE A 140 -6.99 12.56 -14.46
N ARG A 141 -7.75 12.32 -13.38
CA ARG A 141 -8.48 11.06 -13.18
C ARG A 141 -9.58 10.87 -14.22
N ASP A 142 -10.36 11.91 -14.49
CA ASP A 142 -11.44 11.89 -15.47
C ASP A 142 -10.91 11.73 -16.91
N TYR A 143 -9.79 12.38 -17.21
CA TYR A 143 -9.12 12.27 -18.50
C TYR A 143 -8.56 10.85 -18.73
N CYS A 144 -8.04 10.20 -17.69
CA CYS A 144 -7.64 8.79 -17.73
C CYS A 144 -8.83 7.88 -18.10
N GLN A 145 -10.00 8.11 -17.48
CA GLN A 145 -11.24 7.40 -17.82
C GLN A 145 -11.70 7.67 -19.25
N TYR A 146 -11.59 8.93 -19.70
CA TYR A 146 -11.89 9.33 -21.07
C TYR A 146 -10.98 8.65 -22.10
N LEU A 147 -9.69 8.43 -21.80
CA LEU A 147 -8.81 7.64 -22.66
C LEU A 147 -9.26 6.17 -22.68
N ILE A 148 -9.48 5.56 -21.52
CA ILE A 148 -9.92 4.16 -21.37
C ILE A 148 -11.26 3.89 -22.07
N SER A 149 -12.16 4.87 -22.11
CA SER A 149 -13.46 4.76 -22.81
C SER A 149 -13.34 4.85 -24.34
N GLY A 150 -12.13 4.94 -24.89
CA GLY A 150 -11.89 5.18 -26.31
C GLY A 150 -12.30 6.58 -26.75
N ARG A 151 -12.08 7.59 -25.90
CA ARG A 151 -12.45 9.00 -26.11
C ARG A 151 -13.94 9.22 -26.34
N LYS A 152 -14.78 8.28 -25.90
CA LYS A 152 -16.22 8.49 -25.83
C LYS A 152 -16.50 9.28 -24.57
N LYS A 153 -17.22 10.41 -24.70
CA LYS A 153 -17.79 11.13 -23.56
C LYS A 153 -18.52 10.10 -22.71
N VAL A 154 -17.98 9.79 -21.54
CA VAL A 154 -18.69 8.98 -20.54
C VAL A 154 -19.89 9.85 -20.19
N ALA A 155 -21.06 9.51 -20.73
CA ALA A 155 -22.28 10.15 -20.33
C ALA A 155 -22.41 9.88 -18.84
N ILE A 156 -22.18 10.89 -18.02
CA ILE A 156 -22.65 10.90 -16.64
C ILE A 156 -24.16 10.87 -16.80
N SER A 157 -24.73 9.67 -16.76
CA SER A 157 -26.16 9.50 -16.58
C SER A 157 -26.45 10.00 -15.16
N GLU A 158 -26.82 11.27 -15.04
CA GLU A 158 -27.46 11.82 -13.84
C GLU A 158 -28.80 11.12 -13.53
N THR A 159 -29.29 10.27 -14.43
CA THR A 159 -30.38 9.35 -14.12
C THR A 159 -29.80 8.11 -13.42
N PRO A 160 -30.08 7.86 -12.13
CA PRO A 160 -29.88 6.55 -11.57
C PRO A 160 -30.62 5.56 -12.47
N LEU A 161 -29.96 4.45 -12.86
CA LEU A 161 -30.68 3.28 -13.33
C LEU A 161 -31.83 3.07 -12.35
N PRO A 162 -33.08 2.87 -12.81
CA PRO A 162 -34.17 2.63 -11.88
C PRO A 162 -33.77 1.45 -11.00
N GLU A 163 -33.38 1.73 -9.75
CA GLU A 163 -33.15 0.70 -8.74
C GLU A 163 -34.51 0.03 -8.63
N LEU A 164 -34.65 -1.19 -9.18
CA LEU A 164 -35.86 -1.97 -8.96
C LEU A 164 -36.08 -1.99 -7.46
N GLN A 165 -37.21 -1.47 -7.01
CA GLN A 165 -37.65 -1.52 -5.61
C GLN A 165 -37.96 -2.98 -5.27
N THR A 166 -36.90 -3.77 -5.13
CA THR A 166 -37.01 -5.15 -4.71
C THR A 166 -37.14 -5.15 -3.19
N PRO A 167 -38.21 -5.74 -2.63
CA PRO A 167 -38.40 -5.81 -1.19
C PRO A 167 -37.24 -6.57 -0.54
N LEU A 168 -36.93 -6.26 0.73
CA LEU A 168 -35.95 -7.01 1.52
C LEU A 168 -36.35 -8.49 1.54
N GLU A 169 -35.48 -9.35 1.01
CA GLU A 169 -35.65 -10.80 1.13
C GLU A 169 -34.99 -11.22 2.45
N LEU A 170 -35.83 -11.64 3.41
CA LEU A 170 -35.36 -12.16 4.68
C LEU A 170 -35.49 -13.68 4.69
N ASP A 171 -34.39 -14.32 5.04
CA ASP A 171 -34.33 -15.75 5.26
C ASP A 171 -34.03 -16.02 6.73
N GLY A 172 -35.10 -16.09 7.55
CA GLY A 172 -35.02 -16.24 9.01
C GLY A 172 -35.76 -15.13 9.77
N LYS A 173 -35.59 -15.09 11.10
CA LYS A 173 -36.21 -14.06 11.95
C LYS A 173 -35.19 -12.98 12.26
N LEU A 174 -35.44 -11.75 11.82
CA LEU A 174 -34.54 -10.61 12.08
C LEU A 174 -34.40 -10.38 13.60
N PRO A 175 -33.18 -10.46 14.16
CA PRO A 175 -32.92 -10.08 15.53
C PRO A 175 -33.12 -8.58 15.73
N LYS A 176 -33.65 -8.17 16.90
CA LYS A 176 -33.85 -6.74 17.21
C LYS A 176 -32.55 -5.97 17.41
N SER A 177 -31.53 -6.65 17.96
CA SER A 177 -30.23 -6.05 18.31
C SER A 177 -29.14 -7.13 18.19
N PRO A 178 -28.80 -7.55 16.96
CA PRO A 178 -27.86 -8.66 16.75
C PRO A 178 -26.50 -8.34 17.37
N SER A 179 -25.94 -9.28 18.13
CA SER A 179 -24.60 -9.20 18.72
C SER A 179 -23.50 -9.18 17.66
N LEU A 180 -23.71 -9.88 16.55
CA LEU A 180 -22.79 -9.98 15.42
C LEU A 180 -23.53 -9.77 14.10
N ILE A 181 -23.02 -8.83 13.30
CA ILE A 181 -23.45 -8.61 11.91
C ILE A 181 -22.28 -8.95 10.98
N VAL A 182 -22.50 -9.87 10.05
CA VAL A 182 -21.51 -10.27 9.03
C VAL A 182 -21.94 -9.71 7.69
N CYS A 183 -21.22 -8.71 7.17
CA CYS A 183 -21.47 -8.21 5.82
C CYS A 183 -20.93 -9.20 4.78
N CYS A 184 -21.64 -9.39 3.68
CA CYS A 184 -21.25 -10.30 2.60
C CYS A 184 -21.57 -9.64 1.26
N GLY A 185 -20.62 -9.58 0.33
CA GLY A 185 -20.86 -9.01 -1.00
C GLY A 185 -19.58 -8.49 -1.67
N ILE A 186 -19.63 -8.27 -2.98
CA ILE A 186 -18.47 -7.85 -3.79
C ILE A 186 -17.97 -6.43 -3.46
N PRO A 187 -16.71 -6.08 -3.72
CA PRO A 187 -16.19 -4.71 -3.52
C PRO A 187 -17.07 -3.67 -4.23
N GLY A 188 -17.33 -2.52 -3.60
CA GLY A 188 -18.22 -1.50 -4.17
C GLY A 188 -19.73 -1.69 -3.87
N SER A 189 -20.14 -2.79 -3.24
CA SER A 189 -21.55 -3.10 -2.98
C SER A 189 -22.24 -2.28 -1.86
N GLY A 190 -21.50 -1.44 -1.11
CA GLY A 190 -22.08 -0.56 -0.07
C GLY A 190 -21.92 -1.02 1.38
N LYS A 191 -21.23 -2.14 1.64
CA LYS A 191 -20.97 -2.68 2.99
C LYS A 191 -20.39 -1.66 3.97
N SER A 192 -19.31 -0.98 3.62
CA SER A 192 -18.65 -0.01 4.50
C SER A 192 -19.56 1.18 4.83
N THR A 193 -20.33 1.66 3.86
CA THR A 193 -21.33 2.72 4.08
C THR A 193 -22.41 2.26 5.06
N PHE A 194 -22.87 1.02 4.94
CA PHE A 194 -23.83 0.43 5.87
C PHE A 194 -23.22 0.24 7.27
N ALA A 195 -21.97 -0.19 7.37
CA ALA A 195 -21.25 -0.36 8.63
C ALA A 195 -21.06 0.98 9.38
N LEU A 196 -20.69 2.04 8.66
CA LEU A 196 -20.58 3.40 9.21
C LEU A 196 -21.92 3.89 9.79
N LYS A 197 -23.03 3.64 9.08
CA LYS A 197 -24.37 3.99 9.59
C LYS A 197 -24.79 3.19 10.82
N LEU A 198 -24.35 1.93 10.95
CA LEU A 198 -24.61 1.14 12.16
C LEU A 198 -23.71 1.51 13.35
N ALA A 199 -22.52 2.05 13.11
CA ALA A 199 -21.66 2.54 14.19
C ALA A 199 -22.31 3.66 15.01
N THR A 200 -23.25 4.42 14.44
CA THR A 200 -24.02 5.44 15.20
C THR A 200 -24.87 4.82 16.31
N LEU A 201 -25.23 3.54 16.19
CA LEU A 201 -25.91 2.77 17.25
C LEU A 201 -24.94 2.13 18.25
N GLY A 202 -23.63 2.38 18.16
CA GLY A 202 -22.61 1.81 19.03
C GLY A 202 -22.12 0.42 18.61
N TYR A 203 -22.24 0.06 17.33
CA TYR A 203 -21.57 -1.12 16.78
C TYR A 203 -20.07 -0.85 16.61
N THR A 204 -19.24 -1.79 17.05
CA THR A 204 -17.80 -1.79 16.78
C THR A 204 -17.58 -2.33 15.36
N ILE A 205 -17.03 -1.49 14.48
CA ILE A 205 -16.67 -1.91 13.12
C ILE A 205 -15.33 -2.65 13.19
N ILE A 206 -15.30 -3.84 12.61
CA ILE A 206 -14.08 -4.61 12.40
C ILE A 206 -13.89 -4.74 10.90
N SER A 207 -12.89 -4.04 10.37
CA SER A 207 -12.53 -4.05 8.95
C SER A 207 -11.13 -4.61 8.77
N GLN A 208 -10.97 -5.56 7.83
CA GLN A 208 -9.65 -6.07 7.48
C GLN A 208 -8.82 -5.04 6.72
N ASP A 209 -9.45 -4.12 5.98
CA ASP A 209 -8.74 -3.03 5.32
C ASP A 209 -8.08 -2.10 6.36
N GLU A 210 -8.69 -1.93 7.54
CA GLU A 210 -8.15 -1.14 8.64
C GLU A 210 -7.15 -1.92 9.51
N LEU A 211 -7.46 -3.18 9.83
CA LEU A 211 -6.66 -4.02 10.73
C LEU A 211 -5.54 -4.81 10.02
N GLY A 212 -5.54 -4.81 8.68
CA GLY A 212 -4.48 -5.35 7.82
C GLY A 212 -4.51 -6.86 7.60
N SER A 213 -5.03 -7.68 8.53
CA SER A 213 -5.04 -9.15 8.39
C SER A 213 -6.28 -9.83 8.99
N LYS A 214 -6.63 -11.01 8.47
CA LYS A 214 -7.74 -11.83 8.99
C LYS A 214 -7.54 -12.23 10.47
N PRO A 215 -6.34 -12.65 10.93
CA PRO A 215 -6.08 -12.90 12.35
C PRO A 215 -6.31 -11.67 13.25
N ALA A 216 -5.92 -10.47 12.79
CA ALA A 216 -6.18 -9.24 13.53
C ALA A 216 -7.69 -8.98 13.70
N CYS A 217 -8.49 -9.23 12.66
CA CYS A 217 -9.95 -9.16 12.75
C CYS A 217 -10.54 -10.20 13.70
N LEU A 218 -10.01 -11.44 13.71
CA LEU A 218 -10.47 -12.50 14.63
C LEU A 218 -10.19 -12.12 16.09
N ASN A 219 -9.00 -11.60 16.39
CA ASN A 219 -8.66 -11.14 17.74
C ASN A 219 -9.53 -9.94 18.16
N ALA A 220 -9.74 -8.98 17.26
CA ALA A 220 -10.63 -7.84 17.52
C ALA A 220 -12.08 -8.31 17.78
N LEU A 221 -12.55 -9.33 17.05
CA LEU A 221 -13.88 -9.89 17.23
C LEU A 221 -14.02 -10.55 18.60
N SER A 222 -13.06 -11.40 18.99
CA SER A 222 -13.07 -12.04 20.31
C SER A 222 -13.05 -11.00 21.44
N ASN A 223 -12.16 -10.01 21.38
CA ASN A 223 -12.08 -8.95 22.38
C ASN A 223 -13.37 -8.13 22.48
N ALA A 224 -13.99 -7.78 21.35
CA ALA A 224 -15.22 -7.01 21.35
C ALA A 224 -16.39 -7.81 21.95
N LEU A 225 -16.49 -9.10 21.63
CA LEU A 225 -17.53 -9.99 22.17
C LEU A 225 -17.33 -10.28 23.66
N GLU A 226 -16.09 -10.47 24.13
CA GLU A 226 -15.77 -10.62 25.57
C GLU A 226 -16.21 -9.38 26.36
N ASN A 227 -16.03 -8.19 25.78
CA ASN A 227 -16.49 -6.92 26.35
C ASN A 227 -17.99 -6.65 26.12
N LYS A 228 -18.76 -7.65 25.65
CA LYS A 228 -20.20 -7.56 25.35
C LYS A 228 -20.57 -6.44 24.37
N GLN A 229 -19.63 -6.08 23.49
CA GLN A 229 -19.87 -5.09 22.44
C GLN A 229 -20.59 -5.76 21.27
N ARG A 230 -21.43 -4.97 20.58
CA ARG A 230 -22.05 -5.39 19.32
C ARG A 230 -21.07 -5.14 18.18
N VAL A 231 -20.94 -6.09 17.28
CA VAL A 231 -19.88 -6.08 16.26
C VAL A 231 -20.48 -6.14 14.87
N ILE A 232 -19.89 -5.37 13.95
CA ILE A 232 -20.12 -5.51 12.51
C ILE A 232 -18.80 -5.79 11.81
N LEU A 233 -18.77 -6.90 11.04
CA LEU A 233 -17.62 -7.29 10.23
C LEU A 233 -17.77 -6.69 8.82
N ASP A 234 -17.05 -5.60 8.56
CA ASP A 234 -17.00 -4.94 7.24
C ASP A 234 -15.94 -5.63 6.35
N ARG A 235 -16.33 -6.75 5.74
CA ARG A 235 -15.52 -7.51 4.78
C ARG A 235 -16.39 -8.07 3.66
N CYS A 236 -15.77 -8.42 2.52
CA CYS A 236 -16.50 -9.02 1.39
C CYS A 236 -17.02 -10.44 1.65
N ASN A 237 -16.35 -11.20 2.52
CA ASN A 237 -16.70 -12.58 2.92
C ASN A 237 -17.16 -13.49 1.76
N PRO A 238 -16.32 -13.66 0.71
CA PRO A 238 -16.72 -14.37 -0.51
C PRO A 238 -16.87 -15.89 -0.34
N TYR A 239 -16.25 -16.48 0.68
CA TYR A 239 -16.22 -17.93 0.91
C TYR A 239 -17.12 -18.33 2.10
N VAL A 240 -17.66 -19.55 2.05
CA VAL A 240 -18.49 -20.12 3.13
C VAL A 240 -17.64 -20.34 4.39
N GLU A 241 -16.42 -20.82 4.19
CA GLU A 241 -15.45 -21.16 5.24
C GLU A 241 -15.04 -19.92 6.04
N ASP A 242 -14.95 -18.75 5.39
CA ASP A 242 -14.69 -17.48 6.07
C ASP A 242 -15.82 -17.14 7.06
N ARG A 243 -17.07 -17.29 6.62
CA ARG A 243 -18.26 -16.97 7.43
C ARG A 243 -18.46 -17.95 8.57
N GLU A 244 -18.21 -19.24 8.32
CA GLU A 244 -18.20 -20.26 9.36
C GLU A 244 -17.14 -19.98 10.43
N GLN A 245 -15.94 -19.53 10.03
CA GLN A 245 -14.89 -19.17 10.98
C GLN A 245 -15.27 -17.96 11.85
N TRP A 246 -15.95 -16.94 11.29
CA TRP A 246 -16.44 -15.80 12.09
C TRP A 246 -17.46 -16.25 13.14
N LEU A 247 -18.43 -17.07 12.73
CA LEU A 247 -19.42 -17.62 13.65
C LEU A 247 -18.77 -18.49 14.72
N ALA A 248 -17.83 -19.36 14.35
CA ALA A 248 -17.13 -20.22 15.30
C ALA A 248 -16.32 -19.42 16.34
N HIS A 249 -15.63 -18.35 15.93
CA HIS A 249 -14.89 -17.47 16.85
C HIS A 249 -15.80 -16.62 17.72
N ALA A 250 -17.01 -16.33 17.26
CA ALA A 250 -18.05 -15.68 18.03
C ALA A 250 -18.85 -16.65 18.92
N PHE A 251 -18.44 -17.92 19.00
CA PHE A 251 -19.13 -18.99 19.73
C PHE A 251 -20.57 -19.26 19.25
N HIS A 252 -20.81 -19.10 17.94
CA HIS A 252 -22.09 -19.33 17.26
C HIS A 252 -23.28 -18.63 17.94
N PRO A 253 -23.31 -17.28 17.96
CA PRO A 253 -24.37 -16.56 18.64
C PRO A 253 -25.73 -16.79 17.95
N ASP A 254 -26.76 -17.07 18.76
CA ASP A 254 -28.12 -17.37 18.29
C ASP A 254 -28.81 -16.19 17.57
N ASP A 255 -28.23 -14.99 17.63
CA ASP A 255 -28.72 -13.76 17.04
C ASP A 255 -27.81 -13.20 15.93
N ALA A 256 -26.87 -14.02 15.41
CA ALA A 256 -25.99 -13.60 14.32
C ALA A 256 -26.77 -13.27 13.04
N LEU A 257 -26.52 -12.08 12.49
CA LEU A 257 -27.15 -11.60 11.25
C LEU A 257 -26.15 -11.60 10.10
N CYS A 258 -26.49 -12.21 8.96
CA CYS A 258 -25.75 -12.06 7.72
C CYS A 258 -26.46 -11.06 6.79
N VAL A 259 -25.74 -10.04 6.34
CA VAL A 259 -26.26 -9.04 5.39
C VAL A 259 -25.57 -9.23 4.04
N HIS A 260 -26.30 -9.83 3.10
CA HIS A 260 -25.84 -10.10 1.74
C HIS A 260 -26.16 -8.93 0.81
N PHE A 261 -25.14 -8.16 0.45
CA PHE A 261 -25.21 -7.07 -0.52
C PHE A 261 -25.12 -7.62 -1.94
N ASP A 262 -26.27 -7.95 -2.51
CA ASP A 262 -26.42 -8.46 -3.86
C ASP A 262 -26.71 -7.32 -4.86
N VAL A 263 -25.70 -6.47 -5.01
CA VAL A 263 -25.75 -5.32 -5.92
C VAL A 263 -25.06 -5.72 -7.23
N GLU A 264 -25.64 -5.29 -8.36
CA GLU A 264 -25.12 -5.62 -9.69
C GLU A 264 -23.61 -5.30 -9.81
N PRO A 265 -22.79 -6.20 -10.38
CA PRO A 265 -21.35 -5.99 -10.53
C PRO A 265 -20.98 -4.68 -11.22
N GLU A 266 -21.69 -4.28 -12.28
CA GLU A 266 -21.39 -3.04 -13.02
C GLU A 266 -21.70 -1.77 -12.19
N VAL A 267 -22.69 -1.83 -11.31
CA VAL A 267 -22.91 -0.77 -10.30
C VAL A 267 -21.76 -0.74 -9.31
N CYS A 268 -21.29 -1.91 -8.85
CA CYS A 268 -20.19 -2.04 -7.92
C CYS A 268 -18.84 -1.56 -8.49
N VAL A 269 -18.55 -1.86 -9.77
CA VAL A 269 -17.38 -1.35 -10.50
C VAL A 269 -17.41 0.17 -10.54
N ARG A 270 -18.54 0.75 -10.99
CA ARG A 270 -18.70 2.22 -11.03
C ARG A 270 -18.53 2.85 -9.66
N ARG A 271 -19.14 2.28 -8.62
CA ARG A 271 -19.02 2.77 -7.24
C ARG A 271 -17.59 2.65 -6.71
N ALA A 272 -16.87 1.58 -7.04
CA ALA A 272 -15.49 1.36 -6.59
C ALA A 272 -14.48 2.22 -7.35
N ASP A 273 -14.68 2.47 -8.65
CA ASP A 273 -13.87 3.40 -9.44
C ASP A 273 -14.10 4.87 -9.06
N ALA A 274 -15.31 5.22 -8.61
CA ALA A 274 -15.65 6.56 -8.14
C ALA A 274 -15.16 6.88 -6.71
N ARG A 275 -14.54 5.93 -5.98
CA ARG A 275 -14.06 6.16 -4.60
C ARG A 275 -12.80 7.01 -4.58
N THR A 276 -12.90 8.20 -4.01
CA THR A 276 -11.79 9.12 -3.76
C THR A 276 -11.02 8.84 -2.47
N ASN A 277 -11.57 8.02 -1.56
CA ASN A 277 -11.02 7.72 -0.22
C ASN A 277 -11.03 6.20 0.09
N HIS A 278 -10.23 5.38 -0.59
CA HIS A 278 -9.99 3.99 -0.15
C HIS A 278 -8.51 3.60 -0.27
N PRO A 279 -7.89 3.07 0.80
CA PRO A 279 -6.46 2.73 0.80
C PRO A 279 -6.10 1.51 -0.08
N THR A 280 -7.06 0.67 -0.46
CA THR A 280 -6.78 -0.66 -1.05
C THR A 280 -7.16 -0.83 -2.54
N ILE A 281 -7.80 0.13 -3.21
CA ILE A 281 -8.12 0.02 -4.65
C ILE A 281 -7.64 1.29 -5.37
N ALA A 282 -6.50 1.20 -6.06
CA ALA A 282 -6.11 2.26 -6.99
C ALA A 282 -7.15 2.35 -8.12
N ALA A 283 -7.56 3.57 -8.46
CA ALA A 283 -8.50 3.84 -9.55
C ALA A 283 -8.07 3.10 -10.85
N GLY A 284 -8.99 2.41 -11.52
CA GLY A 284 -8.72 1.61 -12.72
C GLY A 284 -8.45 0.12 -12.48
N ARG A 285 -8.24 -0.32 -11.22
CA ARG A 285 -8.20 -1.75 -10.85
C ARG A 285 -9.55 -2.30 -10.38
N ALA A 286 -10.55 -1.44 -10.16
CA ALA A 286 -11.82 -1.86 -9.57
C ALA A 286 -12.54 -2.88 -10.44
N LYS A 287 -12.58 -2.69 -11.78
CA LYS A 287 -13.20 -3.65 -12.70
C LYS A 287 -12.61 -5.06 -12.55
N ARG A 288 -11.27 -5.19 -12.62
CA ARG A 288 -10.59 -6.48 -12.48
C ARG A 288 -10.84 -7.13 -11.12
N ILE A 289 -10.79 -6.33 -10.05
CA ILE A 289 -11.00 -6.80 -8.67
C ILE A 289 -12.46 -7.23 -8.45
N VAL A 290 -13.43 -6.40 -8.83
CA VAL A 290 -14.85 -6.72 -8.69
C VAL A 290 -15.19 -7.99 -9.48
N HIS A 291 -14.76 -8.10 -10.75
CA HIS A 291 -14.99 -9.32 -11.53
C HIS A 291 -14.26 -10.54 -10.98
N SER A 292 -13.05 -10.39 -10.39
CA SER A 292 -12.41 -11.52 -9.71
C SER A 292 -13.22 -11.99 -8.50
N PHE A 293 -13.80 -11.04 -7.74
CA PHE A 293 -14.67 -11.37 -6.61
C PHE A 293 -15.98 -12.02 -7.06
N VAL A 294 -16.60 -11.56 -8.15
CA VAL A 294 -17.81 -12.20 -8.74
C VAL A 294 -17.56 -13.67 -9.07
N LYS A 295 -16.37 -14.01 -9.60
CA LYS A 295 -16.02 -15.41 -9.93
C LYS A 295 -15.86 -16.30 -8.70
N THR A 296 -15.43 -15.74 -7.57
CA THR A 296 -15.13 -16.49 -6.34
C THR A 296 -16.23 -16.42 -5.29
N PHE A 297 -17.22 -15.54 -5.46
CA PHE A 297 -18.23 -15.25 -4.44
C PHE A 297 -19.28 -16.36 -4.35
N VAL A 298 -19.49 -16.87 -3.15
CA VAL A 298 -20.52 -17.86 -2.82
C VAL A 298 -21.57 -17.22 -1.92
N SER A 299 -22.81 -17.14 -2.42
CA SER A 299 -23.94 -16.56 -1.70
C SER A 299 -24.21 -17.27 -0.37
N PRO A 300 -24.56 -16.54 0.70
CA PRO A 300 -24.83 -17.13 2.00
C PRO A 300 -26.12 -17.96 2.01
N THR A 301 -26.15 -19.04 2.79
CA THR A 301 -27.30 -19.97 2.89
C THR A 301 -27.63 -20.34 4.34
N ARG A 302 -28.85 -20.83 4.60
CA ARG A 302 -29.26 -21.28 5.95
C ARG A 302 -28.36 -22.35 6.58
N LYS A 303 -27.61 -23.11 5.77
CA LYS A 303 -26.70 -24.14 6.27
C LYS A 303 -25.60 -23.56 7.18
N GLU A 304 -25.33 -22.26 7.03
CA GLU A 304 -24.29 -21.54 7.77
C GLU A 304 -24.73 -21.11 9.18
N LYS A 305 -25.97 -21.45 9.61
CA LYS A 305 -26.46 -21.23 10.98
C LYS A 305 -26.55 -19.76 11.43
N PHE A 306 -26.73 -18.82 10.51
CA PHE A 306 -27.15 -17.47 10.85
C PHE A 306 -28.60 -17.47 11.36
N ALA A 307 -28.92 -16.62 12.33
CA ALA A 307 -30.28 -16.41 12.82
C ALA A 307 -31.21 -15.85 11.72
N CYS A 308 -30.62 -14.98 10.89
CA CYS A 308 -31.26 -14.42 9.71
C CYS A 308 -30.20 -14.10 8.64
N ILE A 309 -30.53 -14.35 7.39
CA ILE A 309 -29.79 -13.88 6.23
C ILE A 309 -30.68 -12.88 5.49
N ILE A 310 -30.18 -11.68 5.25
CA ILE A 310 -30.94 -10.63 4.57
C ILE A 310 -30.23 -10.26 3.27
N ARG A 311 -30.96 -10.34 2.16
CA ARG A 311 -30.47 -9.88 0.87
C ARG A 311 -30.82 -8.41 0.66
N VAL A 312 -29.80 -7.61 0.35
CA VAL A 312 -29.86 -6.17 0.12
C VAL A 312 -29.38 -5.90 -1.29
N SER A 313 -30.31 -5.61 -2.20
CA SER A 313 -30.04 -5.37 -3.62
C SER A 313 -29.93 -3.89 -4.02
N SER A 314 -30.31 -2.98 -3.11
CA SER A 314 -30.44 -1.54 -3.40
C SER A 314 -30.14 -0.67 -2.17
N ASN A 315 -29.92 0.63 -2.39
CA ASN A 315 -29.72 1.59 -1.29
C ASN A 315 -31.01 1.76 -0.47
N ASN A 316 -32.17 1.64 -1.10
CA ASN A 316 -33.46 1.65 -0.43
C ASN A 316 -33.63 0.44 0.50
N ALA A 317 -33.28 -0.77 0.02
CA ALA A 317 -33.28 -1.97 0.86
C ALA A 317 -32.30 -1.84 2.03
N ALA A 318 -31.11 -1.27 1.81
CA ALA A 318 -30.15 -1.02 2.87
C ALA A 318 -30.71 -0.05 3.93
N SER A 319 -31.39 1.01 3.49
CA SER A 319 -32.01 2.02 4.37
C SER A 319 -33.21 1.47 5.15
N ASP A 320 -34.02 0.60 4.53
CA ASP A 320 -35.10 -0.11 5.22
C ASP A 320 -34.53 -1.04 6.30
N LEU A 321 -33.45 -1.77 6.00
CA LEU A 321 -32.77 -2.62 6.98
C LEU A 321 -32.19 -1.81 8.14
N LEU A 322 -31.50 -0.70 7.87
CA LEU A 322 -30.99 0.20 8.91
C LEU A 322 -32.11 0.73 9.80
N SER A 323 -33.26 1.09 9.22
CA SER A 323 -34.44 1.52 9.98
C SER A 323 -34.95 0.40 10.89
N ARG A 324 -35.01 -0.85 10.41
CA ARG A 324 -35.44 -2.02 11.19
C ARG A 324 -34.46 -2.38 12.31
N LEU A 325 -33.16 -2.08 12.14
CA LEU A 325 -32.12 -2.25 13.16
C LEU A 325 -32.05 -1.07 14.15
N GLY A 326 -32.86 -0.03 13.95
CA GLY A 326 -33.02 1.09 14.88
C GLY A 326 -32.24 2.36 14.54
N VAL A 327 -31.64 2.47 13.35
CA VAL A 327 -30.95 3.69 12.90
C VAL A 327 -31.99 4.76 12.55
N PRO A 328 -31.93 5.97 13.14
CA PRO A 328 -32.85 7.06 12.82
C PRO A 328 -32.78 7.45 11.33
N ARG A 329 -33.94 7.72 10.71
CA ARG A 329 -34.00 8.14 9.30
C ARG A 329 -33.23 9.44 9.00
N ALA A 330 -33.00 10.30 10.00
CA ALA A 330 -32.23 11.53 9.86
C ALA A 330 -30.75 11.28 9.52
N ASP A 331 -30.17 10.17 10.00
CA ASP A 331 -28.76 9.82 9.79
C ASP A 331 -28.50 9.24 8.39
N PHE A 332 -29.55 9.02 7.60
CA PHE A 332 -29.40 8.54 6.24
C PHE A 332 -28.87 9.62 5.28
N ILE A 333 -29.09 10.90 5.60
CA ILE A 333 -28.82 12.08 4.75
C ILE A 333 -27.46 12.73 5.07
N GLN A 334 -26.99 12.70 6.33
CA GLN A 334 -25.75 13.38 6.73
C GLN A 334 -24.46 12.75 6.18
N ALA A 335 -24.47 11.48 5.74
CA ALA A 335 -23.27 10.80 5.29
C ALA A 335 -22.82 11.17 3.85
N GLU A 336 -23.62 11.89 3.08
CA GLU A 336 -23.28 12.29 1.69
C GLU A 336 -22.65 13.69 1.59
N VAL A 337 -22.65 14.51 2.66
CA VAL A 337 -22.24 15.93 2.59
C VAL A 337 -20.97 16.28 3.41
N VAL A 338 -20.44 15.38 4.24
CA VAL A 338 -19.26 15.71 5.08
C VAL A 338 -17.94 15.47 4.34
N ALA A 339 -17.66 16.33 3.36
CA ALA A 339 -16.33 16.53 2.81
C ALA A 339 -16.14 17.98 2.31
N GLN A 340 -16.45 18.98 3.16
CA GLN A 340 -15.89 20.33 3.06
C GLN A 340 -15.66 20.92 4.47
N PRO A 341 -14.66 21.80 4.64
CA PRO A 341 -14.26 22.32 5.95
C PRO A 341 -15.22 23.42 6.40
N ILE A 342 -15.63 23.38 7.67
CA ILE A 342 -16.41 24.45 8.28
C ILE A 342 -15.43 25.42 8.93
N ASP A 343 -15.25 26.58 8.31
CA ASP A 343 -14.82 27.80 8.98
C ASP A 343 -16.00 28.33 9.81
N ALA A 344 -15.81 28.41 11.13
CA ALA A 344 -16.53 29.35 11.97
C ALA A 344 -15.65 29.70 13.16
N ALA A 345 -14.99 30.84 13.05
CA ALA A 345 -14.37 31.52 14.18
C ALA A 345 -15.44 31.94 15.20
N GLN A 346 -15.27 31.55 16.46
CA GLN A 346 -15.50 32.43 17.61
C GLN A 346 -14.93 31.81 18.91
N GLU A 347 -13.83 32.45 19.34
CA GLU A 347 -13.41 32.77 20.71
C GLU A 347 -13.22 31.71 21.81
N THR A 348 -12.02 31.81 22.40
CA THR A 348 -11.56 31.40 23.74
C THR A 348 -11.07 29.97 23.94
N ASN A 349 -9.79 29.73 23.68
CA ASN A 349 -8.73 29.71 24.71
C ASN A 349 -7.45 29.14 24.10
N HIS A 350 -6.34 29.83 24.33
CA HIS A 350 -5.01 29.39 23.92
C HIS A 350 -4.69 28.01 24.53
N VAL A 351 -4.65 26.98 23.70
CA VAL A 351 -3.88 25.76 23.95
C VAL A 351 -2.85 25.68 22.83
N SER A 352 -1.57 25.63 23.22
CA SER A 352 -0.42 25.55 22.34
C SER A 352 -0.52 24.37 21.37
N ALA A 353 0.01 24.55 20.16
CA ALA A 353 -0.02 23.59 19.06
C ALA A 353 0.83 22.30 19.27
N SER A 354 1.01 21.84 20.51
CA SER A 354 1.85 20.69 20.86
C SER A 354 1.10 19.35 20.94
N ASP A 355 -0.24 19.31 20.96
CA ASP A 355 -0.97 18.11 21.41
C ASP A 355 -1.97 17.50 20.40
N ILE A 356 -1.70 17.59 19.09
CA ILE A 356 -2.40 16.74 18.11
C ILE A 356 -1.64 15.39 18.04
N PRO A 357 -2.25 14.23 18.37
CA PRO A 357 -1.56 12.94 18.27
C PRO A 357 -1.29 12.61 16.80
N GLN A 358 -0.07 12.87 16.34
CA GLN A 358 0.40 12.40 15.04
C GLN A 358 0.40 10.88 15.04
N LYS A 359 -0.26 10.26 14.05
CA LYS A 359 -0.15 8.81 13.82
C LYS A 359 1.34 8.50 13.58
N PRO A 360 1.97 7.64 14.39
CA PRO A 360 3.43 7.51 14.37
C PRO A 360 3.89 6.89 13.03
N PHE A 361 4.84 7.56 12.37
CA PHE A 361 5.44 7.11 11.12
C PHE A 361 6.20 5.79 11.34
N ILE A 362 6.04 4.83 10.42
CA ILE A 362 6.70 3.51 10.47
C ILE A 362 7.54 3.37 9.20
N HIS A 363 8.84 3.16 9.37
CA HIS A 363 9.71 2.83 8.25
C HIS A 363 9.55 1.34 7.93
N LYS A 364 8.84 0.99 6.86
CA LYS A 364 8.63 -0.44 6.54
C LYS A 364 9.91 -1.05 5.98
N PHE A 365 10.33 -2.20 6.52
CA PHE A 365 11.42 -2.96 5.94
C PHE A 365 11.08 -3.40 4.50
N PRO A 366 11.97 -3.22 3.51
CA PRO A 366 11.68 -3.54 2.11
C PRO A 366 11.29 -5.00 1.89
N ARG A 367 10.31 -5.25 1.02
CA ARG A 367 9.97 -6.61 0.60
C ARG A 367 11.15 -7.22 -0.17
N THR A 368 11.65 -8.35 0.30
CA THR A 368 12.77 -9.06 -0.34
C THR A 368 12.25 -10.02 -1.41
N ARG A 369 12.82 -9.95 -2.61
CA ARG A 369 12.43 -10.74 -3.79
C ARG A 369 13.03 -12.16 -3.72
N HIS A 370 12.32 -13.15 -4.25
CA HIS A 370 12.89 -14.48 -4.50
C HIS A 370 13.88 -14.40 -5.66
N LEU A 371 15.11 -14.84 -5.42
CA LEU A 371 16.12 -14.99 -6.47
C LEU A 371 15.74 -16.15 -7.41
N LEU A 372 15.31 -17.26 -6.82
CA LEU A 372 14.85 -18.47 -7.51
C LEU A 372 13.55 -18.94 -6.87
N ASN A 373 12.57 -19.34 -7.68
CA ASN A 373 11.35 -19.96 -7.19
C ASN A 373 11.43 -21.47 -7.33
N ILE A 374 11.76 -22.15 -6.24
CA ILE A 374 11.82 -23.63 -6.16
C ILE A 374 10.53 -24.25 -5.62
N GLY A 375 9.40 -23.53 -5.72
CA GLY A 375 8.09 -23.98 -5.24
C GLY A 375 7.71 -23.46 -3.85
N SER A 376 8.54 -22.60 -3.26
CA SER A 376 8.33 -21.98 -1.94
C SER A 376 7.72 -20.58 -1.98
N ALA A 377 7.63 -19.96 -3.17
CA ALA A 377 7.03 -18.63 -3.31
C ALA A 377 5.50 -18.70 -3.34
N SER A 378 4.85 -17.87 -2.52
CA SER A 378 3.40 -17.67 -2.55
C SER A 378 2.99 -16.73 -3.70
N ARG A 379 1.68 -16.63 -3.99
CA ARG A 379 1.16 -15.68 -5.02
C ARG A 379 1.48 -14.21 -4.69
N ASP A 380 1.75 -13.90 -3.43
CA ASP A 380 2.05 -12.55 -2.99
C ASP A 380 3.53 -12.21 -3.06
N ASP A 381 4.43 -13.19 -3.21
CA ASP A 381 5.88 -12.99 -3.26
C ASP A 381 6.35 -12.35 -4.58
N LEU A 382 7.35 -11.48 -4.48
CA LEU A 382 8.03 -10.91 -5.63
C LEU A 382 9.11 -11.90 -6.09
N ILE A 383 9.18 -12.17 -7.38
CA ILE A 383 10.15 -13.13 -7.98
C ILE A 383 10.95 -12.38 -9.04
N LEU A 384 12.28 -12.51 -8.99
CA LEU A 384 13.16 -12.00 -10.04
C LEU A 384 12.97 -12.80 -11.34
N SER A 385 13.06 -12.11 -12.49
CA SER A 385 13.16 -12.81 -13.77
C SER A 385 14.48 -13.58 -13.83
N SER A 386 14.57 -14.62 -14.66
CA SER A 386 15.82 -15.38 -14.81
C SER A 386 17.00 -14.50 -15.23
N SER A 387 16.77 -13.50 -16.09
CA SER A 387 17.80 -12.53 -16.49
C SER A 387 18.21 -11.62 -15.33
N ASP A 388 17.26 -11.15 -14.53
CA ASP A 388 17.57 -10.30 -13.36
C ASP A 388 18.28 -11.08 -12.26
N ALA A 389 17.94 -12.36 -12.08
CA ALA A 389 18.61 -13.25 -11.13
C ALA A 389 20.07 -13.49 -11.52
N GLN A 390 20.34 -13.73 -12.82
CA GLN A 390 21.72 -13.83 -13.32
C GLN A 390 22.47 -12.51 -13.17
N ALA A 391 21.84 -11.38 -13.51
CA ALA A 391 22.43 -10.06 -13.30
C ALA A 391 22.65 -9.74 -11.82
N PHE A 392 21.85 -10.31 -10.91
CA PHE A 392 22.02 -10.21 -9.46
C PHE A 392 23.19 -11.05 -8.95
N LEU A 393 23.47 -12.23 -9.52
CA LEU A 393 24.62 -13.06 -9.10
C LEU A 393 25.94 -12.61 -9.73
N HIS A 394 25.88 -11.99 -10.92
CA HIS A 394 27.05 -11.52 -11.66
C HIS A 394 27.03 -9.98 -11.76
N PRO A 395 27.38 -9.26 -10.69
CA PRO A 395 27.50 -7.80 -10.77
C PRO A 395 28.55 -7.41 -11.81
N SER A 396 28.18 -6.47 -12.68
CA SER A 396 29.09 -5.92 -13.70
C SER A 396 30.20 -5.05 -13.09
N ASP A 397 29.94 -4.52 -11.89
CA ASP A 397 30.84 -3.66 -11.15
C ASP A 397 31.75 -4.50 -10.21
N PRO A 398 33.08 -4.46 -10.38
CA PRO A 398 34.02 -5.25 -9.57
C PRO A 398 34.07 -4.84 -8.09
N PHE A 399 33.56 -3.66 -7.72
CA PHE A 399 33.49 -3.21 -6.33
C PHE A 399 32.23 -3.69 -5.60
N THR A 400 31.31 -4.33 -6.31
CA THR A 400 30.09 -4.87 -5.74
C THR A 400 30.31 -6.29 -5.25
N THR A 401 30.07 -6.54 -3.97
CA THR A 401 30.17 -7.87 -3.36
C THR A 401 28.80 -8.40 -2.99
N ILE A 402 28.69 -9.72 -2.85
CA ILE A 402 27.47 -10.40 -2.42
C ILE A 402 27.80 -11.23 -1.19
N VAL A 403 27.02 -11.03 -0.14
CA VAL A 403 27.11 -11.81 1.09
C VAL A 403 25.88 -12.69 1.21
N VAL A 404 26.09 -13.93 1.64
CA VAL A 404 25.03 -14.91 1.89
C VAL A 404 24.90 -15.11 3.40
N GLU A 405 23.67 -15.02 3.88
CA GLU A 405 23.33 -15.11 5.30
C GLU A 405 22.26 -16.20 5.50
N GLU A 406 22.29 -16.89 6.64
CA GLU A 406 21.23 -17.84 7.00
C GLU A 406 19.91 -17.09 7.15
N LYS A 407 18.88 -17.52 6.42
CA LYS A 407 17.54 -16.96 6.61
C LYS A 407 16.90 -17.63 7.83
N VAL A 408 16.42 -16.80 8.76
CA VAL A 408 15.78 -17.25 10.00
C VAL A 408 14.27 -16.98 9.94
N ASP A 409 13.50 -17.87 10.55
CA ASP A 409 12.04 -17.90 10.58
C ASP A 409 11.50 -17.31 11.88
N GLY A 410 11.12 -16.04 11.84
CA GLY A 410 10.68 -15.32 13.03
C GLY A 410 9.65 -14.23 12.75
N ALA A 411 9.58 -13.28 13.68
CA ALA A 411 8.81 -12.06 13.50
C ALA A 411 9.76 -10.90 13.24
N ASN A 412 9.66 -10.29 12.07
CA ASN A 412 10.43 -9.11 11.73
C ASN A 412 10.20 -7.96 12.73
N LEU A 413 11.29 -7.41 13.26
CA LEU A 413 11.30 -6.24 14.14
C LEU A 413 12.28 -5.17 13.65
N GLY A 414 11.91 -3.91 13.85
CA GLY A 414 12.79 -2.74 13.77
C GLY A 414 12.79 -2.00 15.10
N ILE A 415 13.98 -1.66 15.61
CA ILE A 415 14.19 -0.99 16.88
C ILE A 415 14.84 0.37 16.62
N SER A 416 14.24 1.42 17.15
CA SER A 416 14.73 2.80 17.07
C SER A 416 14.56 3.48 18.42
N ILE A 417 15.10 4.70 18.57
CA ILE A 417 14.91 5.52 19.77
C ILE A 417 14.16 6.79 19.41
N ASP A 418 13.30 7.28 20.31
CA ASP A 418 12.63 8.56 20.14
C ASP A 418 13.32 9.71 20.89
N SER A 419 12.80 10.93 20.72
CA SER A 419 13.34 12.14 21.34
C SER A 419 13.32 12.12 22.88
N SER A 420 12.55 11.23 23.51
CA SER A 420 12.56 11.04 24.95
C SER A 420 13.62 10.04 25.43
N GLY A 421 14.32 9.37 24.51
CA GLY A 421 15.25 8.29 24.82
C GLY A 421 14.56 6.93 25.01
N ALA A 422 13.26 6.82 24.68
CA ALA A 422 12.52 5.57 24.78
C ALA A 422 12.66 4.74 23.50
N PHE A 423 12.75 3.42 23.65
CA PHE A 423 12.76 2.52 22.50
C PHE A 423 11.40 2.46 21.81
N LYS A 424 11.43 2.60 20.49
CA LYS A 424 10.32 2.39 19.58
C LYS A 424 10.56 1.12 18.79
N VAL A 425 9.75 0.10 19.06
CA VAL A 425 9.83 -1.21 18.40
C VAL A 425 8.66 -1.39 17.45
N GLN A 426 8.96 -1.61 16.18
CA GLN A 426 7.99 -1.80 15.11
C GLN A 426 8.09 -3.21 14.53
N ASN A 427 6.95 -3.83 14.25
CA ASN A 427 6.88 -4.93 13.30
C ASN A 427 6.65 -4.37 11.88
N ARG A 428 6.30 -5.23 10.90
CA ARG A 428 6.07 -4.80 9.51
C ARG A 428 4.94 -3.76 9.32
N SER A 429 4.02 -3.67 10.27
CA SER A 429 2.75 -2.95 10.09
C SER A 429 2.42 -1.95 11.20
N HIS A 430 2.93 -2.14 12.42
CA HIS A 430 2.63 -1.32 13.60
C HIS A 430 3.73 -1.42 14.67
N TYR A 431 3.69 -0.51 15.66
CA TYR A 431 4.53 -0.58 16.86
C TYR A 431 4.03 -1.67 17.81
N VAL A 432 4.96 -2.39 18.43
CA VAL A 432 4.68 -3.53 19.33
C VAL A 432 5.43 -3.38 20.64
N ASN A 433 4.89 -4.01 21.69
CA ASN A 433 5.49 -4.13 23.02
C ASN A 433 5.09 -5.47 23.67
N SER A 434 5.51 -5.69 24.91
CA SER A 434 5.22 -6.93 25.65
C SER A 434 3.72 -7.27 25.81
N LYS A 435 2.84 -6.28 25.70
CA LYS A 435 1.38 -6.43 25.84
C LYS A 435 0.68 -6.64 24.50
N SER A 436 1.36 -6.44 23.37
CA SER A 436 0.74 -6.51 22.05
C SER A 436 0.33 -7.93 21.64
N HIS A 437 1.20 -8.92 21.90
CA HIS A 437 0.93 -10.33 21.59
C HIS A 437 1.79 -11.23 22.49
N SER A 438 1.34 -12.47 22.72
CA SER A 438 2.06 -13.46 23.54
C SER A 438 3.49 -13.73 23.06
N GLN A 439 3.73 -13.64 21.75
CA GLN A 439 5.07 -13.76 21.17
C GLN A 439 6.02 -12.62 21.57
N PHE A 440 5.50 -11.45 21.96
CA PHE A 440 6.31 -10.31 22.38
C PHE A 440 6.44 -10.22 23.90
N LYS A 441 5.90 -11.17 24.67
CA LYS A 441 5.85 -11.10 26.14
C LYS A 441 7.20 -10.80 26.81
N LYS A 442 8.32 -11.26 26.22
CA LYS A 442 9.69 -11.02 26.73
C LYS A 442 10.39 -9.80 26.12
N LEU A 443 9.76 -9.07 25.19
CA LEU A 443 10.38 -8.00 24.43
C LEU A 443 10.86 -6.86 25.33
N ASP A 444 10.00 -6.31 26.19
CA ASP A 444 10.37 -5.18 27.05
C ASP A 444 11.55 -5.53 27.97
N LYS A 445 11.52 -6.72 28.58
CA LYS A 445 12.65 -7.21 29.39
C LYS A 445 13.93 -7.37 28.55
N TRP A 446 13.82 -7.88 27.32
CA TRP A 446 14.98 -8.04 26.45
C TRP A 446 15.57 -6.68 26.06
N LEU A 447 14.74 -5.67 25.79
CA LEU A 447 15.19 -4.30 25.53
C LEU A 447 15.95 -3.72 26.73
N ASP A 448 15.46 -3.93 27.95
CA ASP A 448 16.13 -3.49 29.17
C ASP A 448 17.49 -4.19 29.35
N ASP A 449 17.54 -5.52 29.16
CA ASP A 449 18.77 -6.31 29.26
C ASP A 449 19.82 -5.94 28.18
N HIS A 450 19.40 -5.30 27.08
CA HIS A 450 20.25 -4.88 25.96
C HIS A 450 20.37 -3.35 25.82
N TYR A 451 19.95 -2.59 26.84
CA TYR A 451 19.85 -1.13 26.77
C TYR A 451 21.16 -0.45 26.34
N GLU A 452 22.29 -0.78 26.98
CA GLU A 452 23.60 -0.20 26.66
C GLU A 452 24.07 -0.53 25.23
N ALA A 453 23.84 -1.77 24.81
CA ALA A 453 24.20 -2.23 23.48
C ALA A 453 23.37 -1.55 22.39
N LEU A 454 22.05 -1.45 22.58
CA LEU A 454 21.16 -0.75 21.66
C LEU A 454 21.51 0.74 21.57
N ASN A 455 21.83 1.40 22.69
CA ASN A 455 22.27 2.79 22.68
C ASN A 455 23.57 3.01 21.92
N THR A 456 24.48 2.03 21.98
CA THR A 456 25.75 2.02 21.22
C THR A 456 25.48 1.84 19.73
N VAL A 457 24.68 0.84 19.35
CA VAL A 457 24.37 0.52 17.95
C VAL A 457 23.57 1.63 17.27
N LEU A 458 22.59 2.19 17.99
CA LEU A 458 21.77 3.32 17.52
C LEU A 458 22.47 4.67 17.68
N ASP A 459 23.73 4.67 18.13
CA ASP A 459 24.61 5.85 18.25
C ASP A 459 23.96 7.04 18.96
N THR A 460 23.25 6.75 20.05
CA THR A 460 22.41 7.74 20.76
C THR A 460 23.19 8.91 21.36
N ALA A 461 24.51 8.75 21.55
CA ALA A 461 25.39 9.79 22.05
C ALA A 461 25.77 10.83 20.98
N ASN A 462 25.81 10.44 19.69
CA ASN A 462 26.33 11.29 18.62
C ASN A 462 25.33 11.52 17.47
N SER A 463 24.22 10.78 17.45
CA SER A 463 23.20 10.83 16.40
C SER A 463 21.87 11.34 16.96
N GLN A 464 21.11 12.03 16.11
CA GLN A 464 19.77 12.48 16.44
C GLN A 464 18.81 11.28 16.64
N PRO A 465 17.89 11.35 17.62
CA PRO A 465 16.89 10.31 17.83
C PRO A 465 16.07 10.01 16.56
N GLY A 466 15.83 8.74 16.30
CA GLY A 466 15.09 8.27 15.12
C GLY A 466 15.92 8.12 13.85
N ARG A 467 17.21 8.52 13.84
CA ARG A 467 18.09 8.34 12.67
C ARG A 467 18.30 6.87 12.32
N TRP A 468 18.71 6.10 13.32
CA TRP A 468 19.10 4.71 13.15
C TRP A 468 17.93 3.79 13.49
N ILE A 469 17.70 2.79 12.63
CA ILE A 469 16.71 1.73 12.87
C ILE A 469 17.39 0.38 12.69
N LEU A 470 17.56 -0.35 13.80
CA LEU A 470 18.13 -1.69 13.81
C LEU A 470 17.05 -2.71 13.49
N TYR A 471 17.16 -3.38 12.35
CA TYR A 471 16.28 -4.45 11.94
C TYR A 471 16.86 -5.81 12.28
N GLY A 472 15.97 -6.70 12.73
CA GLY A 472 16.30 -8.08 13.04
C GLY A 472 15.07 -8.96 13.10
N GLU A 473 15.32 -10.22 13.38
CA GLU A 473 14.29 -11.23 13.51
C GLU A 473 14.08 -11.58 14.99
N TRP A 474 12.83 -11.48 15.45
CA TRP A 474 12.43 -11.87 16.80
C TRP A 474 12.04 -13.34 16.86
N LEU A 475 12.70 -14.07 17.74
CA LEU A 475 12.75 -15.52 17.75
C LEU A 475 12.35 -16.11 19.10
N PHE A 476 11.67 -15.34 19.96
CA PHE A 476 11.17 -15.88 21.23
C PHE A 476 10.26 -17.09 21.03
N ALA A 477 9.47 -17.10 19.96
CA ALA A 477 8.42 -18.09 19.71
C ALA A 477 8.71 -18.92 18.45
N LYS A 478 8.40 -20.22 18.50
CA LYS A 478 8.47 -21.15 17.36
C LYS A 478 7.41 -20.84 16.30
N HIS A 479 7.79 -20.22 15.18
CA HIS A 479 6.90 -20.07 14.04
C HIS A 479 6.72 -21.43 13.34
N SER A 480 7.53 -21.71 12.33
CA SER A 480 7.55 -22.99 11.62
C SER A 480 8.69 -23.86 12.17
N ILE A 481 9.86 -23.24 12.39
CA ILE A 481 11.06 -23.89 12.93
C ILE A 481 11.13 -23.72 14.44
N HIS A 482 11.41 -24.82 15.15
CA HIS A 482 11.72 -24.80 16.58
C HIS A 482 13.22 -24.67 16.77
N TYR A 483 13.66 -23.48 17.13
CA TYR A 483 15.07 -23.24 17.34
C TYR A 483 15.51 -23.70 18.73
N THR A 484 16.58 -24.50 18.77
CA THR A 484 17.08 -25.13 20.00
C THR A 484 18.41 -24.56 20.47
N ASN A 485 19.09 -23.78 19.62
CA ASN A 485 20.46 -23.31 19.80
C ASN A 485 20.61 -21.82 19.46
N LEU A 486 19.62 -20.98 19.81
CA LEU A 486 19.71 -19.54 19.53
C LEU A 486 20.73 -18.86 20.43
N PRO A 487 21.58 -17.96 19.91
CA PRO A 487 22.48 -17.19 20.76
C PRO A 487 21.76 -16.06 21.51
N ASP A 488 20.58 -15.64 21.03
CA ASP A 488 19.69 -14.67 21.68
C ASP A 488 18.27 -14.73 21.08
N MET A 489 17.29 -14.05 21.69
CA MET A 489 15.89 -13.93 21.22
C MET A 489 15.73 -12.97 20.03
N PHE A 490 16.75 -12.18 19.70
CA PHE A 490 16.76 -11.28 18.55
C PHE A 490 18.06 -11.43 17.77
N LEU A 491 17.95 -11.60 16.46
CA LEU A 491 19.10 -11.61 15.56
C LEU A 491 19.03 -10.42 14.61
N ALA A 492 19.96 -9.48 14.76
CA ALA A 492 20.10 -8.34 13.87
C ALA A 492 20.51 -8.79 12.46
N PHE A 493 19.96 -8.15 11.44
CA PHE A 493 20.37 -8.39 10.05
C PHE A 493 20.53 -7.10 9.22
N ASP A 494 19.99 -5.96 9.65
CA ASP A 494 20.12 -4.69 8.92
C ASP A 494 20.16 -3.50 9.86
N LEU A 495 20.84 -2.43 9.45
CA LEU A 495 20.79 -1.13 10.11
C LEU A 495 20.53 -0.05 9.07
N PHE A 496 19.42 0.65 9.25
CA PHE A 496 18.96 1.70 8.35
C PHE A 496 19.36 3.08 8.86
N ASP A 497 19.89 3.91 7.97
CA ASP A 497 20.20 5.32 8.19
C ASP A 497 19.12 6.18 7.52
N SER A 498 18.29 6.86 8.32
CA SER A 498 17.23 7.73 7.78
C SER A 498 17.79 8.99 7.11
N ASP A 499 18.99 9.44 7.47
CA ASP A 499 19.56 10.68 6.91
C ASP A 499 19.96 10.48 5.45
N THR A 500 20.43 9.27 5.11
CA THR A 500 20.85 8.94 3.74
C THR A 500 19.87 8.02 3.02
N ASP A 501 18.79 7.61 3.66
CA ASP A 501 17.79 6.64 3.17
C ASP A 501 18.44 5.35 2.64
N THR A 502 19.44 4.84 3.35
CA THR A 502 20.19 3.64 2.94
C THR A 502 20.41 2.68 4.10
N PHE A 503 20.62 1.41 3.76
CA PHE A 503 21.03 0.38 4.71
C PHE A 503 22.55 0.24 4.70
N LEU A 504 23.15 0.05 5.87
CA LEU A 504 24.56 -0.28 5.96
C LEU A 504 24.85 -1.64 5.31
N SER A 505 26.09 -1.82 4.90
CA SER A 505 26.65 -3.14 4.58
C SER A 505 26.63 -4.03 5.81
N ARG A 506 26.66 -5.35 5.59
CA ARG A 506 26.74 -6.32 6.68
C ARG A 506 27.96 -6.04 7.56
N ASP A 507 29.11 -5.78 6.96
CA ASP A 507 30.36 -5.60 7.68
C ASP A 507 30.35 -4.29 8.50
N ALA A 508 29.77 -3.21 7.98
CA ALA A 508 29.58 -1.98 8.74
C ALA A 508 28.62 -2.17 9.94
N LEU A 509 27.57 -3.00 9.78
CA LEU A 509 26.74 -3.41 10.93
C LEU A 509 27.55 -4.27 11.91
N SER A 510 28.36 -5.21 11.43
CA SER A 510 29.23 -6.03 12.28
C SER A 510 30.20 -5.18 13.10
N GLU A 511 30.72 -4.08 12.55
CA GLU A 511 31.52 -3.11 13.32
C GLU A 511 30.71 -2.40 14.40
N LYS A 512 29.47 -1.99 14.09
CA LYS A 512 28.59 -1.28 15.04
C LYS A 512 28.18 -2.14 16.23
N ILE A 513 27.98 -3.44 16.03
CA ILE A 513 27.62 -4.39 17.11
C ILE A 513 28.84 -4.97 17.82
N ARG A 514 30.06 -4.75 17.30
CA ARG A 514 31.30 -5.30 17.85
C ARG A 514 31.46 -4.85 19.30
N GLY A 515 31.70 -5.81 20.20
CA GLY A 515 31.84 -5.54 21.63
C GLY A 515 30.52 -5.37 22.39
N THR A 516 29.38 -5.49 21.71
CA THR A 516 28.06 -5.53 22.35
C THR A 516 27.54 -6.96 22.48
N ASN A 517 26.43 -7.14 23.21
CA ASN A 517 25.74 -8.43 23.30
C ASN A 517 24.69 -8.64 22.18
N ILE A 518 24.51 -7.69 21.26
CA ILE A 518 23.62 -7.86 20.10
C ILE A 518 24.21 -8.87 19.13
N ARG A 519 23.43 -9.90 18.80
CA ARG A 519 23.82 -10.97 17.89
C ARG A 519 23.32 -10.69 16.47
N GLN A 520 24.17 -10.93 15.48
CA GLN A 520 23.82 -10.82 14.07
C GLN A 520 23.53 -12.21 13.48
N VAL A 521 22.70 -12.26 12.44
CA VAL A 521 22.50 -13.49 11.66
C VAL A 521 23.82 -14.03 11.10
N ASN A 522 23.92 -15.35 11.02
CA ASN A 522 25.14 -16.03 10.62
C ASN A 522 25.39 -15.83 9.12
N ARG A 523 26.64 -15.50 8.79
CA ARG A 523 27.13 -15.54 7.41
C ARG A 523 27.40 -16.98 7.03
N LEU A 524 27.03 -17.32 5.80
CA LEU A 524 27.33 -18.60 5.19
C LEU A 524 28.48 -18.40 4.21
N GLU A 525 29.51 -19.22 4.36
CA GLU A 525 30.59 -19.28 3.37
C GLU A 525 30.17 -20.19 2.21
N ILE A 526 30.42 -19.72 0.99
CA ILE A 526 30.08 -20.43 -0.24
C ILE A 526 31.30 -20.53 -1.13
N GLU A 527 31.48 -21.68 -1.78
CA GLU A 527 32.62 -21.91 -2.69
C GLU A 527 32.44 -21.16 -4.01
N SER A 528 31.21 -21.15 -4.54
CA SER A 528 30.85 -20.42 -5.74
C SER A 528 29.47 -19.79 -5.62
N LEU A 529 29.33 -18.61 -6.23
CA LEU A 529 28.08 -17.85 -6.27
C LEU A 529 27.38 -18.09 -7.62
N ASP A 530 26.91 -19.32 -7.80
CA ASP A 530 26.06 -19.72 -8.92
C ASP A 530 24.76 -20.35 -8.40
N GLU A 531 23.79 -20.47 -9.31
CA GLU A 531 22.47 -21.02 -9.01
C GLU A 531 22.55 -22.43 -8.38
N GLN A 532 23.38 -23.32 -8.92
CA GLN A 532 23.46 -24.70 -8.43
C GLN A 532 24.03 -24.77 -7.01
N SER A 533 25.13 -24.06 -6.75
CA SER A 533 25.73 -23.99 -5.41
C SER A 533 24.78 -23.40 -4.35
N LEU A 534 24.00 -22.38 -4.71
CA LEU A 534 22.98 -21.80 -3.82
C LEU A 534 21.83 -22.77 -3.54
N LEU A 535 21.39 -23.53 -4.55
CA LEU A 535 20.36 -24.55 -4.39
C LEU A 535 20.83 -25.71 -3.49
N ASP A 536 22.08 -26.15 -3.66
CA ASP A 536 22.65 -27.22 -2.85
C ASP A 536 22.86 -26.77 -1.40
N LEU A 537 23.27 -25.52 -1.19
CA LEU A 537 23.36 -24.90 0.13
C LEU A 537 21.99 -24.91 0.83
N VAL A 538 20.93 -24.43 0.18
CA VAL A 538 19.58 -24.38 0.75
C VAL A 538 19.02 -25.77 1.05
N ARG A 539 19.43 -26.81 0.31
CA ARG A 539 18.95 -28.19 0.48
C ARG A 539 19.70 -28.99 1.55
N THR A 540 20.97 -28.69 1.79
CA THR A 540 21.85 -29.59 2.56
C THR A 540 22.48 -28.93 3.78
N HIS A 541 22.62 -27.60 3.79
CA HIS A 541 23.32 -26.90 4.86
C HIS A 541 22.55 -26.97 6.17
N GLN A 542 23.24 -27.39 7.23
CA GLN A 542 22.65 -27.48 8.56
C GLN A 542 22.60 -26.10 9.21
N SER A 543 21.49 -25.78 9.85
CA SER A 543 21.31 -24.53 10.57
C SER A 543 22.27 -24.43 11.75
N SER A 544 22.73 -23.21 12.00
CA SER A 544 23.50 -22.94 13.22
C SER A 544 22.64 -22.87 14.48
N TYR A 545 21.32 -22.74 14.30
CA TYR A 545 20.37 -22.41 15.36
C TYR A 545 19.50 -23.58 15.82
N TYR A 546 19.54 -24.72 15.11
CA TYR A 546 18.84 -25.94 15.49
C TYR A 546 19.36 -27.17 14.72
N GLU A 547 18.92 -28.36 15.13
CA GLU A 547 19.22 -29.60 14.41
C GLU A 547 18.30 -29.77 13.20
N GLY A 548 18.77 -29.34 12.03
CA GLY A 548 18.09 -29.49 10.76
C GLY A 548 18.63 -28.56 9.67
N VAL A 549 18.10 -28.71 8.46
CA VAL A 549 18.50 -27.89 7.30
C VAL A 549 18.02 -26.44 7.49
N ILE A 550 18.76 -25.45 7.02
CA ILE A 550 18.34 -24.04 7.04
C ILE A 550 16.97 -23.80 6.38
N GLU A 551 16.25 -22.74 6.77
CA GLU A 551 15.02 -22.32 6.09
C GLU A 551 15.30 -21.93 4.63
N GLY A 552 16.43 -21.27 4.44
CA GLY A 552 16.82 -20.67 3.19
C GLY A 552 18.01 -19.74 3.40
N VAL A 553 18.30 -18.95 2.38
CA VAL A 553 19.38 -17.96 2.40
C VAL A 553 18.89 -16.59 2.04
N TYR A 554 19.51 -15.60 2.66
CA TYR A 554 19.37 -14.18 2.33
C TYR A 554 20.64 -13.72 1.62
N LEU A 555 20.49 -13.16 0.42
CA LEU A 555 21.59 -12.62 -0.36
C LEU A 555 21.55 -11.11 -0.33
N ARG A 556 22.69 -10.50 -0.02
CA ARG A 556 22.85 -9.07 0.13
C ARG A 556 23.93 -8.57 -0.80
N ARG A 557 23.55 -7.72 -1.75
CA ARG A 557 24.50 -7.03 -2.62
C ARG A 557 24.95 -5.73 -1.97
N GLN A 558 26.26 -5.54 -1.88
CA GLN A 558 26.88 -4.46 -1.13
C GLN A 558 27.89 -3.69 -1.98
N LYS A 559 27.97 -2.39 -1.74
CA LYS A 559 28.94 -1.49 -2.36
C LYS A 559 29.16 -0.28 -1.45
N ASP A 560 30.39 0.22 -1.35
CA ASP A 560 30.75 1.43 -0.60
C ASP A 560 30.21 1.45 0.84
N GLY A 561 30.29 0.30 1.52
CA GLY A 561 29.82 0.16 2.90
C GLY A 561 28.31 0.16 3.06
N LYS A 562 27.53 0.06 1.97
CA LYS A 562 26.06 0.06 1.96
C LYS A 562 25.48 -1.19 1.31
N THR A 563 24.25 -1.52 1.66
CA THR A 563 23.44 -2.51 0.94
C THR A 563 22.68 -1.83 -0.20
N ILE A 564 22.88 -2.33 -1.43
CA ILE A 564 22.28 -1.77 -2.64
C ILE A 564 21.16 -2.64 -3.23
N ASP A 565 21.17 -3.96 -2.98
CA ASP A 565 20.09 -4.86 -3.38
C ASP A 565 20.05 -6.11 -2.48
N ARG A 566 18.91 -6.81 -2.49
CA ARG A 566 18.61 -7.96 -1.64
C ARG A 566 17.75 -8.99 -2.36
N ALA A 567 18.03 -10.26 -2.12
CA ALA A 567 17.23 -11.37 -2.59
C ALA A 567 17.19 -12.50 -1.56
N LYS A 568 16.24 -13.43 -1.70
CA LYS A 568 16.13 -14.63 -0.85
C LYS A 568 15.93 -15.88 -1.69
N ILE A 569 16.36 -17.02 -1.15
CA ILE A 569 15.93 -18.34 -1.61
C ILE A 569 15.41 -19.07 -0.38
N VAL A 570 14.24 -19.69 -0.49
CA VAL A 570 13.61 -20.45 0.61
C VAL A 570 13.44 -21.88 0.12
N ARG A 571 13.80 -22.87 0.95
CA ARG A 571 13.72 -24.29 0.56
C ARG A 571 12.29 -24.69 0.18
N SER A 572 12.17 -25.62 -0.77
CA SER A 572 10.90 -26.00 -1.41
C SER A 572 9.91 -26.71 -0.47
N ASP A 573 10.42 -27.44 0.50
CA ASP A 573 9.66 -28.20 1.52
C ASP A 573 9.34 -27.36 2.77
N PHE A 574 9.81 -26.11 2.82
CA PHE A 574 9.45 -25.19 3.88
C PHE A 574 8.06 -24.63 3.67
N ILE A 575 7.14 -25.06 4.51
CA ILE A 575 5.82 -24.46 4.65
C ILE A 575 5.93 -23.47 5.80
N ALA A 576 5.84 -22.18 5.49
CA ALA A 576 5.67 -21.15 6.52
C ALA A 576 4.41 -21.49 7.33
N GLY A 577 4.58 -21.73 8.62
CA GLY A 577 3.53 -22.26 9.49
C GLY A 577 2.32 -21.31 9.55
N ASP A 578 1.12 -21.91 9.56
CA ASP A 578 -0.10 -21.20 9.90
C ASP A 578 0.07 -20.50 11.26
N GLU A 579 -0.21 -19.20 11.31
CA GLU A 579 -0.25 -18.36 12.53
C GLU A 579 -1.36 -18.79 13.52
N HIS A 580 -1.59 -20.09 13.72
CA HIS A 580 -2.56 -20.66 14.65
C HIS A 580 -2.00 -20.81 16.07
N TRP A 581 -1.37 -19.74 16.57
CA TRP A 581 -0.89 -19.63 17.96
C TRP A 581 -2.02 -19.71 19.00
N ASN A 582 -3.23 -19.29 18.61
CA ASN A 582 -4.36 -19.10 19.52
C ASN A 582 -5.00 -20.39 20.06
N ARG A 583 -4.65 -21.59 19.55
CA ARG A 583 -5.21 -22.86 20.05
C ARG A 583 -4.26 -23.69 20.92
N ARG A 584 -2.94 -23.50 20.81
CA ARG A 584 -1.92 -24.36 21.48
C ARG A 584 -0.96 -23.59 22.40
N GLY A 585 -1.05 -22.26 22.46
CA GLY A 585 -0.13 -21.42 23.20
C GLY A 585 1.20 -21.22 22.46
N VAL A 586 1.96 -20.20 22.86
CA VAL A 586 3.29 -19.93 22.31
C VAL A 586 4.26 -20.98 22.83
N VAL A 587 4.90 -21.71 21.91
CA VAL A 587 6.05 -22.57 22.21
C VAL A 587 7.30 -21.70 22.13
N PRO A 588 8.00 -21.44 23.25
CA PRO A 588 9.21 -20.64 23.21
C PRO A 588 10.36 -21.42 22.58
N ASN A 589 11.20 -20.76 21.79
CA ASN A 589 12.47 -21.33 21.35
C ASN A 589 13.50 -21.33 22.50
N ASN A 590 14.55 -22.15 22.37
CA ASN A 590 15.61 -22.22 23.37
C ASN A 590 16.75 -21.28 23.00
N VAL A 591 17.11 -20.42 23.96
CA VAL A 591 18.29 -19.56 23.90
C VAL A 591 19.40 -20.21 24.72
N MET A 592 20.59 -20.31 24.14
CA MET A 592 21.79 -20.78 24.83
C MET A 592 22.13 -19.81 25.96
N VAL A 593 22.14 -20.33 27.19
CA VAL A 593 22.71 -19.63 28.34
C VAL A 593 24.18 -20.01 28.41
N TYR A 594 25.07 -19.14 27.95
CA TYR A 594 26.50 -19.26 28.23
C TYR A 594 26.71 -18.82 29.68
N TRP A 595 27.08 -19.78 30.54
CA TRP A 595 27.48 -19.52 31.93
C TRP A 595 28.91 -18.99 32.01
#